data_AF-A0A5R8LQR1-F1
#
_entry.id   AF-A0A5R8LQR1-F1
#
_cell.length_a   1.000
_cell.length_b   1.000
_cell.length_c   1.000
_cell.angle_alpha   90.00
_cell.angle_beta   90.00
_cell.angle_gamma   90.00
#
_symmetry.space_group_name_H-M   'P 1'
#
loop_
_entity.id
_entity.type
_entity.pdbx_description
1 polymer ?
#
loop_
_entity_poly.entity_id
_entity_poly.type
_entity_poly.pdbx_seq_one_letter_code
_entity_poly.pdbx_strand_id
1 'polypeptide(L)'
;MVTYTASWIQFRIKYLNSCIEVNFMATARQTTMTIRLDATTRDAAEQVFEALGMDLNTGINILLKQVVHDQALPFTPTMEDSLDRATEQSIQDLKFGRYQEFDNLGDLFEDLHNEN
;
A
#
# COMPACT_ATOMS: atom_id res chain seq x y z
N MET A 1 28.87 48.60 32.08
CA MET A 1 28.05 47.45 32.54
C MET A 1 27.18 47.05 31.34
N VAL A 2 27.57 45.99 30.64
CA VAL A 2 27.26 45.77 29.21
C VAL A 2 25.88 45.15 29.04
N THR A 3 24.94 45.90 28.47
CA THR A 3 23.56 45.51 28.21
C THR A 3 23.46 44.70 26.92
N TYR A 4 23.49 43.37 27.04
CA TYR A 4 23.43 42.43 25.92
C TYR A 4 22.10 41.66 25.95
N THR A 5 21.00 42.24 25.47
CA THR A 5 19.69 41.52 25.44
C THR A 5 18.85 41.72 24.18
N ALA A 6 19.37 42.35 23.12
CA ALA A 6 18.57 42.59 21.90
C ALA A 6 18.79 41.60 20.74
N SER A 7 19.86 40.79 20.75
CA SER A 7 20.18 39.89 19.60
C SER A 7 19.50 38.53 19.69
N TRP A 8 19.42 37.92 20.88
CA TRP A 8 18.88 36.56 21.05
C TRP A 8 17.36 36.45 20.89
N ILE A 9 16.62 37.53 21.19
CA ILE A 9 15.16 37.56 20.99
C ILE A 9 14.83 37.70 19.50
N GLN A 10 15.57 38.54 18.78
CA GLN A 10 15.44 38.68 17.31
C GLN A 10 15.82 37.40 16.57
N PHE A 11 16.84 36.66 17.04
CA PHE A 11 17.21 35.37 16.45
C PHE A 11 16.12 34.30 16.66
N ARG A 12 15.49 34.27 17.84
CA ARG A 12 14.43 33.29 18.17
C ARG A 12 13.13 33.52 17.38
N ILE A 13 12.79 34.78 17.08
CA ILE A 13 11.60 35.11 16.26
C ILE A 13 11.83 34.73 14.78
N LYS A 14 13.04 34.92 14.24
CA LYS A 14 13.37 34.49 12.87
C LYS A 14 13.24 32.98 12.67
N TYR A 15 13.62 32.18 13.68
CA TYR A 15 13.52 30.72 13.63
C TYR A 15 12.13 30.15 13.92
N LEU A 16 11.23 30.92 14.54
CA LEU A 16 9.85 30.47 14.74
C LEU A 16 9.02 30.59 13.43
N ASN A 17 9.34 31.57 12.59
CA ASN A 17 8.68 31.76 11.29
C ASN A 17 9.16 30.79 10.20
N SER A 18 10.30 30.09 10.39
CA SER A 18 10.77 29.06 9.44
C SER A 18 10.08 27.70 9.60
N CYS A 19 9.33 27.50 10.69
CA CYS A 19 8.57 26.26 10.92
C CYS A 19 7.07 26.41 10.59
N ILE A 20 6.63 27.60 10.18
CA ILE A 20 5.24 27.87 9.77
C ILE A 20 5.19 28.01 8.24
N GLU A 21 5.78 27.05 7.53
CA GLU A 21 5.49 26.79 6.11
C GLU A 21 5.34 25.29 5.86
N VAL A 22 4.60 24.59 6.74
CA VAL A 22 3.86 23.39 6.31
C VAL A 22 2.44 23.79 5.88
N ASN A 23 2.35 24.86 5.09
CA ASN A 23 1.21 25.06 4.19
C ASN A 23 1.57 24.45 2.82
N PHE A 24 2.02 23.19 2.85
CA PHE A 24 2.10 22.33 1.67
C PHE A 24 1.19 21.13 1.88
N MET A 25 -0.08 21.41 2.15
CA MET A 25 -1.15 20.53 1.68
C MET A 25 -1.66 21.23 0.44
N ALA A 26 -1.12 20.88 -0.72
CA ALA A 26 -1.76 21.21 -1.98
C ALA A 26 -3.24 20.86 -1.82
N THR A 27 -4.13 21.85 -1.87
CA THR A 27 -5.57 21.66 -1.68
C THR A 27 -6.03 20.58 -2.65
N ALA A 28 -6.23 19.37 -2.13
CA ALA A 28 -6.63 18.24 -2.94
C ALA A 28 -8.01 18.58 -3.50
N ARG A 29 -8.12 18.63 -4.83
CA ARG A 29 -9.39 18.84 -5.51
C ARG A 29 -10.33 17.71 -5.11
N GLN A 30 -11.29 18.02 -4.23
CA GLN A 30 -12.28 17.05 -3.80
C GLN A 30 -13.24 16.76 -4.96
N THR A 31 -13.49 15.48 -5.20
CA THR A 31 -14.44 14.99 -6.20
C THR A 31 -15.35 13.99 -5.54
N THR A 32 -16.63 14.00 -5.92
CA THR A 32 -17.62 13.05 -5.42
C THR A 32 -17.64 11.81 -6.30
N MET A 33 -17.70 10.64 -5.68
CA MET A 33 -17.90 9.36 -6.35
C MET A 33 -19.17 8.70 -5.78
N THR A 34 -20.03 8.17 -6.66
CA THR A 34 -21.23 7.43 -6.26
C THR A 34 -20.99 5.94 -6.43
N ILE A 35 -21.12 5.17 -5.35
CA ILE A 35 -20.97 3.71 -5.35
C ILE A 35 -22.36 3.08 -5.13
N ARG A 36 -22.70 2.06 -5.92
CA ARG A 36 -23.91 1.24 -5.70
C ARG A 36 -23.54 0.04 -4.84
N LEU A 37 -24.30 -0.19 -3.79
CA LEU A 37 -24.04 -1.17 -2.74
C LEU A 37 -25.38 -1.62 -2.15
N ASP A 38 -25.50 -2.90 -1.79
CA ASP A 38 -26.66 -3.42 -1.07
C ASP A 38 -26.71 -2.84 0.35
N ALA A 39 -27.91 -2.48 0.82
CA ALA A 39 -28.09 -1.87 2.14
C ALA A 39 -27.49 -2.74 3.26
N THR A 40 -27.68 -4.05 3.20
CA THR A 40 -27.14 -5.00 4.18
C THR A 40 -25.61 -4.96 4.27
N THR A 41 -24.94 -4.85 3.11
CA THR A 41 -23.48 -4.83 3.04
C THR A 41 -22.94 -3.49 3.51
N ARG A 42 -23.65 -2.39 3.23
CA ARG A 42 -23.33 -1.07 3.78
C ARG A 42 -23.36 -1.08 5.30
N ASP A 43 -24.47 -1.52 5.88
CA ASP A 43 -24.68 -1.48 7.33
C ASP A 43 -23.66 -2.38 8.06
N ALA A 44 -23.35 -3.54 7.47
CA ALA A 44 -22.32 -4.43 7.99
C ALA A 44 -20.91 -3.80 7.92
N ALA A 45 -20.58 -3.15 6.81
CA ALA A 45 -19.29 -2.47 6.68
C ALA A 45 -19.17 -1.32 7.69
N GLU A 46 -20.23 -0.53 7.87
CA GLU A 46 -20.27 0.60 8.81
C GLU A 46 -19.99 0.14 10.25
N GLN A 47 -20.63 -0.95 10.70
CA GLN A 47 -20.35 -1.54 12.03
C GLN A 47 -18.89 -1.98 12.20
N VAL A 48 -18.28 -2.55 11.16
CA VAL A 48 -16.88 -2.97 11.20
C VAL A 48 -15.95 -1.77 11.29
N PHE A 49 -16.17 -0.73 10.49
CA PHE A 49 -15.35 0.49 10.53
C PHE A 49 -15.52 1.25 11.85
N GLU A 50 -16.74 1.32 12.40
CA GLU A 50 -17.00 1.92 13.71
C GLU A 50 -16.28 1.16 14.84
N ALA A 51 -16.27 -0.17 14.80
CA ALA A 51 -15.51 -0.97 15.75
C ALA A 51 -13.99 -0.72 15.67
N LEU A 52 -13.50 -0.32 14.50
CA LEU A 52 -12.11 0.12 14.28
C LEU A 52 -11.88 1.60 14.65
N GLY A 53 -12.91 2.34 15.02
CA GLY A 53 -12.84 3.75 15.42
C GLY A 53 -12.79 4.73 14.24
N MET A 54 -13.33 4.37 13.09
CA MET A 54 -13.37 5.23 11.90
C MET A 54 -14.70 5.18 11.15
N ASP A 55 -15.00 6.24 10.42
CA ASP A 55 -16.16 6.31 9.54
C ASP A 55 -15.93 5.54 8.22
N LEU A 56 -17.00 5.00 7.63
CA LEU A 56 -16.96 4.26 6.36
C LEU A 56 -16.29 5.08 5.24
N ASN A 57 -16.58 6.37 5.14
CA ASN A 57 -15.97 7.22 4.11
C ASN A 57 -14.46 7.40 4.34
N THR A 58 -14.02 7.52 5.59
CA THR A 58 -12.59 7.55 5.92
C THR A 58 -11.92 6.24 5.54
N GLY A 59 -12.54 5.10 5.85
CA GLY A 59 -12.06 3.77 5.47
C GLY A 59 -11.88 3.62 3.96
N ILE A 60 -12.91 3.99 3.17
CA ILE A 60 -12.85 3.94 1.70
C ILE A 60 -11.72 4.83 1.16
N ASN A 61 -11.56 6.04 1.69
CA ASN A 61 -10.49 6.94 1.26
C ASN A 61 -9.08 6.37 1.53
N ILE A 62 -8.89 5.67 2.65
CA ILE A 62 -7.63 5.00 2.96
C ILE A 62 -7.38 3.85 1.99
N LEU A 63 -8.38 3.01 1.72
CA LEU A 63 -8.27 1.90 0.78
C LEU A 63 -7.86 2.38 -0.62
N LEU A 64 -8.48 3.46 -1.11
CA LEU A 64 -8.14 4.03 -2.41
C LEU A 64 -6.72 4.62 -2.43
N LYS A 65 -6.27 5.24 -1.33
CA LYS A 65 -4.89 5.72 -1.22
C LYS A 65 -3.89 4.58 -1.23
N GLN A 66 -4.21 3.45 -0.58
CA GLN A 66 -3.36 2.26 -0.59
C GLN A 66 -3.20 1.71 -2.01
N VAL A 67 -4.29 1.62 -2.77
CA VAL A 67 -4.27 1.19 -4.17
C VAL A 67 -3.35 2.06 -5.02
N VAL A 68 -3.41 3.37 -4.84
CA VAL A 68 -2.56 4.32 -5.58
C VAL A 68 -1.11 4.20 -5.16
N HIS A 69 -0.84 3.99 -3.87
CA HIS A 69 0.51 3.88 -3.33
C HIS A 69 1.21 2.60 -3.79
N ASP A 70 0.56 1.45 -3.65
CA ASP A 70 1.16 0.14 -3.93
C ASP A 70 0.98 -0.29 -5.39
N GLN A 71 0.18 0.43 -6.17
CA GLN A 71 -0.24 0.05 -7.53
C GLN A 71 -0.83 -1.37 -7.60
N ALA A 72 -1.43 -1.81 -6.49
CA ALA A 72 -1.98 -3.15 -6.30
C ALA A 72 -3.28 -3.07 -5.50
N LEU A 73 -4.03 -4.18 -5.48
CA LEU A 73 -5.21 -4.26 -4.62
C LEU A 73 -4.79 -4.34 -3.14
N PRO A 74 -5.56 -3.72 -2.22
CA PRO A 74 -5.23 -3.68 -0.80
C PRO A 74 -5.57 -5.00 -0.08
N PHE A 75 -5.90 -6.03 -0.85
CA PHE A 75 -6.10 -7.41 -0.44
C PHE A 75 -5.73 -8.31 -1.61
N THR A 76 -5.24 -9.50 -1.32
CA THR A 76 -5.00 -10.52 -2.34
C THR A 76 -6.33 -11.22 -2.65
N PRO A 77 -6.85 -11.14 -3.88
CA PRO A 77 -8.04 -11.88 -4.26
C PRO A 77 -7.73 -13.38 -4.22
N THR A 78 -8.24 -14.07 -3.20
CA THR A 78 -8.12 -15.51 -3.06
C THR A 78 -9.28 -16.16 -3.79
N MET A 79 -9.12 -16.35 -5.10
CA MET A 79 -9.67 -17.56 -5.72
C MET A 79 -8.60 -18.62 -5.51
N GLU A 80 -8.95 -19.84 -5.14
CA GLU A 80 -8.00 -20.95 -5.17
C GLU A 80 -7.68 -21.22 -6.65
N ASP A 81 -6.84 -20.35 -7.23
CA ASP A 81 -6.44 -20.44 -8.61
C ASP A 81 -5.55 -21.68 -8.72
N SER A 82 -5.75 -22.44 -9.79
CA SER A 82 -4.86 -23.53 -10.15
C SER A 82 -3.38 -23.10 -10.16
N LEU A 83 -3.14 -21.81 -10.46
CA LEU A 83 -1.82 -21.20 -10.46
C LEU A 83 -1.21 -21.03 -9.06
N ASP A 84 -2.03 -20.76 -8.04
CA ASP A 84 -1.56 -20.65 -6.65
C ASP A 84 -1.09 -22.02 -6.13
N ARG A 85 -1.82 -23.10 -6.48
CA ARG A 85 -1.40 -24.47 -6.15
C ARG A 85 -0.10 -24.87 -6.87
N ALA A 86 0.05 -24.52 -8.15
CA ALA A 86 1.28 -24.79 -8.90
C ALA A 86 2.49 -24.00 -8.34
N THR A 87 2.26 -22.75 -7.91
CA THR A 87 3.27 -21.92 -7.27
C THR A 87 3.68 -22.49 -5.92
N GLU A 88 2.72 -22.91 -5.09
CA GLU A 88 2.97 -23.58 -3.82
C GLU A 88 3.73 -24.90 -3.99
N GLN A 89 3.37 -25.72 -4.99
CA GLN A 89 4.09 -26.94 -5.33
C GLN A 89 5.53 -26.65 -5.75
N SER A 90 5.74 -25.65 -6.60
CA SER A 90 7.08 -25.23 -7.03
C SER A 90 7.95 -24.79 -5.85
N ILE A 91 7.37 -24.02 -4.91
CA ILE A 91 8.05 -23.62 -3.66
C ILE A 91 8.40 -24.82 -2.78
N GLN A 92 7.52 -25.83 -2.72
CA GLN A 92 7.80 -27.07 -2.00
C GLN A 92 8.92 -27.87 -2.68
N ASP A 93 8.90 -27.98 -4.01
CA ASP A 93 9.90 -28.72 -4.77
C ASP A 93 11.31 -28.13 -4.60
N LEU A 94 11.42 -26.80 -4.59
CA LEU A 94 12.67 -26.11 -4.23
C LEU A 94 13.14 -26.46 -2.81
N LYS A 95 12.23 -26.51 -1.83
CA LYS A 95 12.58 -26.88 -0.43
C LYS A 95 13.05 -28.33 -0.30
N PHE A 96 12.48 -29.23 -1.10
CA PHE A 96 12.83 -30.65 -1.10
C PHE A 96 13.96 -31.00 -2.06
N GLY A 97 14.57 -30.01 -2.72
CA GLY A 97 15.67 -30.22 -3.67
C GLY A 97 15.23 -30.92 -4.96
N ARG A 98 13.94 -30.89 -5.29
CA ARG A 98 13.36 -31.45 -6.52
C ARG A 98 13.39 -30.39 -7.62
N TYR A 99 14.59 -30.01 -8.04
CA TYR A 99 14.80 -29.06 -9.13
C TYR A 99 15.92 -29.55 -10.05
N GLN A 100 15.89 -29.13 -11.31
CA GLN A 100 16.97 -29.37 -12.26
C GLN A 100 17.77 -28.09 -12.44
N GLU A 101 19.09 -28.21 -12.46
CA GLU A 101 20.00 -27.12 -12.84
C GLU A 101 20.39 -27.30 -14.30
N PHE A 102 20.33 -26.22 -15.08
CA PHE A 102 20.74 -26.21 -16.47
C PHE A 102 21.92 -25.26 -16.63
N ASP A 103 22.98 -25.72 -17.30
CA ASP A 103 24.20 -24.95 -17.50
C ASP A 103 24.07 -23.92 -18.62
N ASN A 104 23.08 -24.08 -19.51
CA ASN A 104 22.83 -23.14 -20.60
C ASN A 104 21.33 -22.99 -20.91
N LEU A 105 20.98 -21.85 -21.52
CA LEU A 105 19.60 -21.52 -21.87
C LEU A 105 19.00 -22.46 -22.92
N GLY A 106 19.82 -23.09 -23.77
CA GLY A 106 19.36 -24.03 -24.79
C GLY A 106 18.76 -25.29 -24.18
N ASP A 107 19.49 -25.91 -23.25
CA ASP A 107 19.07 -27.12 -22.54
C ASP A 107 17.76 -26.89 -21.75
N LEU A 108 17.60 -25.70 -21.14
CA LEU A 108 16.37 -25.30 -20.45
C LEU A 108 15.16 -25.25 -21.40
N PHE A 109 15.33 -24.65 -22.59
CA PHE A 109 14.23 -24.52 -23.55
C PHE A 109 13.87 -25.86 -24.21
N GLU A 110 14.84 -26.77 -24.36
CA GLU A 110 14.63 -28.11 -24.88
C GLU A 110 13.82 -29.00 -23.92
N ASP A 111 14.08 -28.93 -22.61
CA ASP A 111 13.29 -29.64 -21.59
C ASP A 111 11.82 -29.16 -21.55
N LEU A 112 11.59 -27.84 -21.52
CA LEU A 112 10.24 -27.24 -21.48
C LEU A 112 9.36 -27.56 -22.71
N HIS A 113 9.96 -27.90 -23.85
CA HIS A 113 9.22 -28.26 -25.07
C HIS A 113 9.09 -29.78 -25.27
N ASN A 114 9.72 -30.59 -24.42
CA ASN A 114 9.72 -32.06 -24.50
C ASN A 114 8.72 -32.74 -23.56
N GLU A 115 8.01 -32.02 -22.70
CA GLU A 115 6.89 -32.57 -21.92
C GLU A 115 5.60 -32.57 -22.75
N ASN A 116 5.26 -33.73 -23.34
CA ASN A 116 3.94 -34.03 -23.90
C ASN A 116 3.47 -35.42 -23.45
#